data_AF-A0A423D4T8-F1
#
_entry.id   AF-A0A423D4T8-F1
#
_cell.length_a   1.000
_cell.length_b   1.000
_cell.length_c   1.000
_cell.angle_alpha   90.00
_cell.angle_beta   90.00
_cell.angle_gamma   90.00
#
_symmetry.space_group_name_H-M   'P 1'
#
loop_
_entity.id
_entity.type
_entity.pdbx_description
1 polymer ?
#
loop_
_entity_poly.entity_id
_entity_poly.type
_entity_poly.pdbx_seq_one_letter_code
_entity_poly.pdbx_strand_id
1 'polypeptide(L)'
;MPRPRELKITLKPLQLILCIALGLWLGAVAIALSLWLAGRLLPATVPQIGQVLAPPAIAPAPPAAADPQQQMFEQYQQILRNQQVQQAEEQAQGSMRNLSNPKCQFWLQQNRNLPTEKSRAHVLEFCN
;
A
#
# COMPACT_ATOMS: atom_id res chain seq x y z
N MET A 1 6.74 27.44 -40.12
CA MET A 1 6.40 27.72 -38.71
C MET A 1 4.97 27.27 -38.46
N PRO A 2 4.71 26.28 -37.58
CA PRO A 2 3.35 25.87 -37.27
C PRO A 2 2.67 26.92 -36.39
N ARG A 3 1.54 27.46 -36.82
CA ARG A 3 0.73 28.38 -36.00
C ARG A 3 0.02 27.59 -34.88
N PRO A 4 0.09 28.04 -33.62
CA PRO A 4 -0.70 27.42 -32.55
C PRO A 4 -2.19 27.68 -32.82
N ARG A 5 -2.98 26.61 -32.89
CA ARG A 5 -4.44 26.71 -32.87
C ARG A 5 -4.87 26.81 -31.41
N GLU A 6 -5.29 28.00 -31.00
CA GLU A 6 -5.95 28.17 -29.70
C GLU A 6 -7.34 27.54 -29.75
N LEU A 7 -7.45 26.34 -29.18
CA LEU A 7 -8.73 25.74 -28.86
C LEU A 7 -9.30 26.47 -27.65
N LYS A 8 -10.11 27.51 -27.91
CA LYS A 8 -10.92 28.19 -26.90
C LYS A 8 -12.00 27.23 -26.40
N ILE A 9 -11.62 26.36 -25.46
CA ILE A 9 -12.52 25.45 -24.77
C ILE A 9 -13.41 26.29 -23.87
N THR A 10 -14.61 26.61 -24.36
CA THR A 10 -15.67 27.33 -23.64
C THR A 10 -16.42 26.42 -22.64
N LEU A 11 -15.73 25.44 -22.04
CA LEU A 11 -16.32 24.68 -20.94
C LEU A 11 -16.36 25.63 -19.74
N LYS A 12 -17.57 26.07 -19.36
CA LYS A 12 -17.77 26.95 -18.21
C LYS A 12 -17.10 26.30 -16.99
N PRO A 13 -16.08 26.93 -16.38
CA PRO A 13 -15.30 26.31 -15.30
C PRO A 13 -16.17 25.88 -14.12
N LEU A 14 -17.28 26.59 -13.89
CA LEU A 14 -18.29 26.23 -12.90
C LEU A 14 -18.94 24.86 -13.16
N GLN A 15 -19.20 24.52 -14.42
CA GLN A 15 -19.81 23.24 -14.81
C GLN A 15 -18.85 22.08 -14.59
N LEU A 16 -17.55 22.29 -14.85
CA LEU A 16 -16.50 21.29 -14.57
C LEU A 16 -16.38 21.03 -13.07
N ILE A 17 -16.34 22.08 -12.25
CA ILE A 17 -16.28 21.95 -10.79
C ILE A 17 -17.51 21.20 -10.27
N LEU A 18 -18.70 21.56 -10.74
CA LEU A 18 -19.94 20.90 -10.34
C LEU A 18 -19.95 19.42 -10.75
N CYS A 19 -19.48 19.11 -11.97
CA CYS A 19 -19.36 17.73 -12.43
C CYS A 19 -18.36 16.90 -11.60
N ILE A 20 -17.23 17.49 -11.22
CA ILE A 20 -16.22 16.82 -10.38
C ILE A 20 -16.75 16.62 -8.96
N ALA A 21 -17.40 17.64 -8.39
CA ALA A 21 -17.98 17.55 -7.05
C ALA A 21 -19.08 16.49 -6.98
N LEU A 22 -19.96 16.43 -8.00
CA LEU A 22 -20.96 15.37 -8.12
C LEU A 22 -20.30 13.98 -8.26
N GLY A 23 -19.25 13.86 -9.08
CA GLY A 23 -18.52 12.61 -9.24
C GLY A 23 -17.90 12.11 -7.92
N LEU A 24 -17.25 13.00 -7.18
CA LEU A 24 -16.65 12.68 -5.87
C LEU A 24 -17.71 12.29 -4.84
N TRP A 25 -18.83 13.02 -4.80
CA TRP A 25 -19.92 12.72 -3.89
C TRP A 25 -20.55 11.35 -4.19
N LEU A 26 -20.82 11.06 -5.47
CA LEU A 26 -21.32 9.75 -5.90
C LEU A 26 -20.34 8.62 -5.60
N GLY A 27 -19.03 8.85 -5.79
CA GLY A 27 -17.99 7.90 -5.40
C GLY A 27 -18.00 7.59 -3.91
N ALA A 28 -18.10 8.61 -3.06
CA ALA A 28 -18.17 8.43 -1.61
C ALA A 28 -19.41 7.63 -1.18
N VAL A 29 -20.57 7.92 -1.76
CA VAL A 29 -21.82 7.18 -1.49
C VAL A 29 -21.70 5.72 -1.94
N ALA A 30 -21.11 5.46 -3.12
CA ALA A 30 -20.91 4.11 -3.62
C ALA A 30 -19.97 3.29 -2.73
N ILE A 31 -18.86 3.88 -2.25
CA ILE A 31 -17.92 3.22 -1.33
C ILE A 31 -18.61 2.93 0.00
N ALA A 32 -19.32 3.90 0.57
CA ALA A 32 -20.04 3.72 1.83
C ALA A 32 -21.09 2.60 1.75
N LEU A 33 -21.88 2.56 0.66
CA LEU A 33 -22.85 1.50 0.42
C LEU A 33 -22.17 0.15 0.22
N SER A 34 -21.04 0.12 -0.51
CA SER A 34 -20.29 -1.12 -0.75
C SER A 34 -19.73 -1.69 0.55
N LEU A 35 -19.16 -0.85 1.42
CA LEU A 35 -18.65 -1.27 2.73
C LEU A 35 -19.78 -1.69 3.67
N TRP A 36 -20.89 -0.96 3.68
CA TRP A 36 -22.06 -1.32 4.48
C TRP A 36 -22.68 -2.64 4.03
N LEU A 37 -22.80 -2.85 2.72
CA LEU A 37 -23.30 -4.09 2.14
C LEU A 37 -22.33 -5.24 2.37
N ALA A 38 -21.03 -5.02 2.19
CA ALA A 38 -19.99 -5.99 2.54
C ALA A 38 -20.10 -6.39 4.03
N GLY A 39 -20.19 -5.43 4.95
CA GLY A 39 -20.36 -5.71 6.38
C GLY A 39 -21.63 -6.51 6.71
N ARG A 40 -22.68 -6.39 5.89
CA ARG A 40 -23.95 -7.10 6.07
C ARG A 40 -23.99 -8.48 5.37
N LEU A 41 -23.24 -8.67 4.29
CA LEU A 41 -23.16 -9.92 3.53
C LEU A 41 -22.01 -10.83 3.97
N LEU A 42 -20.94 -10.28 4.58
CA LEU A 42 -19.82 -11.05 5.12
C LEU A 42 -20.11 -11.92 6.36
N PRO A 43 -21.14 -11.72 7.23
CA PRO A 43 -21.29 -12.60 8.39
C PRO A 43 -21.62 -14.06 8.05
N ALA A 44 -21.82 -14.40 6.77
CA ALA A 44 -22.00 -15.78 6.30
C ALA A 44 -20.79 -16.35 5.52
N THR A 45 -19.79 -15.54 5.13
CA THR A 45 -18.73 -15.92 4.17
C THR A 45 -17.30 -15.70 4.68
N VAL A 46 -17.11 -15.59 6.00
CA VAL A 46 -15.78 -15.71 6.63
C VAL A 46 -15.49 -17.16 7.07
N PRO A 47 -15.50 -18.13 6.14
CA PRO A 47 -14.59 -19.25 6.35
C PRO A 47 -13.84 -19.66 5.07
N GLN A 48 -13.43 -18.76 4.17
CA GLN A 48 -12.80 -19.21 2.90
C GLN A 48 -11.67 -18.32 2.34
N ILE A 49 -10.84 -17.71 3.19
CA ILE A 49 -9.47 -17.27 2.80
C ILE A 49 -8.38 -18.15 3.43
N GLY A 50 -8.74 -19.05 4.35
CA GLY A 50 -7.83 -20.05 4.91
C GLY A 50 -7.71 -21.34 4.10
N GLN A 51 -8.58 -21.59 3.12
CA GLN A 51 -8.64 -22.89 2.42
C GLN A 51 -7.89 -22.95 1.08
N VAL A 52 -7.35 -21.83 0.60
CA VAL A 52 -6.54 -21.83 -0.64
C VAL A 52 -5.15 -22.46 -0.42
N LEU A 53 -4.71 -22.67 0.84
CA LEU A 53 -3.47 -23.38 1.17
C LEU A 53 -3.66 -24.85 1.57
N ALA A 54 -4.86 -25.42 1.54
CA ALA A 54 -5.11 -26.77 2.05
C ALA A 54 -4.96 -27.86 0.96
N PRO A 55 -4.06 -28.85 1.13
CA PRO A 55 -4.11 -30.14 0.43
C PRO A 55 -5.34 -30.97 0.86
N PRO A 56 -5.72 -32.04 0.12
CA PRO A 56 -7.05 -32.62 0.18
C PRO A 56 -7.36 -33.25 1.54
N ALA A 57 -8.64 -33.14 1.91
CA ALA A 57 -9.20 -33.46 3.21
C ALA A 57 -8.88 -34.88 3.70
N ILE A 58 -8.39 -34.96 4.94
CA ILE A 58 -8.50 -36.13 5.81
C ILE A 58 -9.23 -35.65 7.06
N ALA A 59 -10.42 -36.25 7.31
CA ALA A 59 -11.25 -36.35 8.52
C ALA A 59 -11.15 -35.29 9.66
N PRO A 60 -12.27 -34.99 10.36
CA PRO A 60 -12.31 -33.87 11.30
C PRO A 60 -11.38 -34.11 12.49
N ALA A 61 -10.26 -33.40 12.52
CA ALA A 61 -9.46 -33.26 13.72
C ALA A 61 -10.17 -32.29 14.68
N PRO A 62 -10.10 -32.51 16.01
CA PRO A 62 -10.70 -31.62 17.00
C PRO A 62 -10.16 -30.20 16.84
N PRO A 63 -10.85 -29.16 17.36
CA PRO A 63 -10.34 -27.80 17.33
C PRO A 63 -9.01 -27.75 18.10
N ALA A 64 -7.90 -27.82 17.37
CA ALA A 64 -6.59 -27.61 17.92
C ALA A 64 -6.56 -26.15 18.36
N ALA A 65 -6.48 -25.94 19.67
CA ALA A 65 -6.17 -24.65 20.25
C ALA A 65 -4.98 -24.06 19.46
N ALA A 66 -5.11 -22.81 19.01
CA ALA A 66 -4.12 -22.11 18.21
C ALA A 66 -2.70 -22.47 18.67
N ASP A 67 -1.99 -23.21 17.81
CA ASP A 67 -0.75 -23.86 18.20
C ASP A 67 0.27 -22.75 18.49
N PRO A 68 0.76 -22.60 19.74
CA PRO A 68 1.66 -21.50 20.10
C PRO A 68 2.93 -21.47 19.25
N GLN A 69 3.28 -22.62 18.65
CA GLN A 69 4.39 -22.77 17.71
C GLN A 69 4.14 -22.05 16.36
N GLN A 70 2.89 -21.99 15.88
CA GLN A 70 2.55 -21.26 14.65
C GLN A 70 2.62 -19.75 14.86
N GLN A 71 2.16 -19.24 16.01
CA GLN A 71 2.26 -17.82 16.35
C GLN A 71 3.71 -17.35 16.46
N MET A 72 4.57 -18.17 17.08
CA MET A 72 6.01 -17.89 17.15
C MET A 72 6.68 -17.89 15.77
N PHE A 73 6.26 -18.79 14.87
CA PHE A 73 6.78 -18.81 13.50
C PHE A 73 6.36 -17.58 12.70
N GLU A 74 5.08 -17.17 12.76
CA GLU A 74 4.61 -15.95 12.11
C GLU A 74 5.32 -14.71 12.66
N GLN A 75 5.50 -14.63 13.98
CA GLN A 75 6.26 -13.54 14.60
C GLN A 75 7.71 -13.52 14.13
N TYR A 76 8.37 -14.68 14.04
CA TYR A 76 9.73 -14.78 13.53
C TYR A 76 9.83 -14.34 12.07
N GLN A 77 8.87 -14.73 11.23
CA GLN A 77 8.80 -14.26 9.83
C GLN A 77 8.63 -12.75 9.72
N GLN A 78 7.80 -12.15 10.59
CA GLN A 78 7.64 -10.70 10.65
C GLN A 78 8.94 -10.01 11.08
N ILE A 79 9.65 -10.56 12.08
CA ILE A 79 10.95 -10.06 12.53
C ILE A 79 11.98 -10.13 11.40
N LEU A 80 12.06 -11.26 10.68
CA LEU A 80 12.97 -11.41 9.54
C LEU A 80 12.71 -10.37 8.45
N ARG A 81 11.44 -10.14 8.10
CA ARG A 81 11.07 -9.14 7.10
C ARG A 81 11.45 -7.74 7.56
N ASN A 82 11.21 -7.41 8.82
CA ASN A 82 11.61 -6.12 9.40
C ASN A 82 13.12 -5.95 9.42
N GLN A 83 13.88 -6.99 9.77
CA GLN A 83 15.35 -6.96 9.75
C GLN A 83 15.89 -6.75 8.34
N GLN A 84 15.30 -7.40 7.33
CA GLN A 84 15.71 -7.22 5.93
C GLN A 84 15.54 -5.77 5.46
N VAL A 85 14.43 -5.12 5.85
CA VAL A 85 14.18 -3.71 5.52
C VAL A 85 15.17 -2.81 6.25
N GLN A 86 15.39 -3.03 7.55
CA GLN A 86 16.34 -2.24 8.33
C GLN A 86 17.78 -2.38 7.80
N GLN A 87 18.21 -3.59 7.44
CA GLN A 87 19.52 -3.81 6.82
C GLN A 87 19.67 -3.07 5.48
N ALA A 88 18.64 -3.06 4.65
CA ALA A 88 18.68 -2.31 3.39
C ALA A 88 18.83 -0.79 3.64
N GLU A 89 18.17 -0.26 4.67
CA GLU A 89 18.31 1.14 5.06
C GLU A 89 19.70 1.45 5.65
N GLU A 90 20.24 0.57 6.50
CA GLU A 90 21.59 0.72 7.07
C GLU A 90 22.68 0.63 5.99
N GLN A 91 22.54 -0.31 5.05
CA GLN A 91 23.44 -0.43 3.92
C GLN A 91 23.38 0.81 3.01
N ALA A 92 22.18 1.35 2.79
CA ALA A 92 22.00 2.59 2.04
C ALA A 92 22.65 3.79 2.76
N GLN A 93 22.62 3.82 4.10
CA GLN A 93 23.26 4.87 4.91
C GLN A 93 24.78 4.75 5.00
N GLY A 94 25.32 3.53 5.02
CA GLY A 94 26.74 3.26 5.22
C GLY A 94 27.58 3.23 3.93
N SER A 95 26.95 3.17 2.76
CA SER A 95 27.65 3.13 1.47
C SER A 95 28.24 4.50 1.12
N MET A 96 29.58 4.60 0.99
CA MET A 96 30.30 5.84 0.61
C MET A 96 29.72 6.52 -0.65
N ARG A 97 29.16 5.73 -1.58
CA ARG A 97 28.45 6.21 -2.79
C ARG A 97 27.17 7.00 -2.46
N ASN A 98 26.42 6.55 -1.46
CA ASN A 98 25.20 7.19 -1.01
C ASN A 98 25.50 8.36 -0.07
N LEU A 99 26.52 8.25 0.78
CA LEU A 99 26.98 9.37 1.60
C LEU A 99 27.51 10.53 0.73
N SER A 100 28.13 10.26 -0.41
CA SER A 100 28.61 11.31 -1.32
C SER A 100 27.48 11.97 -2.14
N ASN A 101 26.26 11.44 -2.11
CA ASN A 101 25.12 11.99 -2.84
C ASN A 101 24.16 12.77 -1.90
N PRO A 102 24.12 14.12 -1.97
CA PRO A 102 23.28 14.92 -1.07
C PRO A 102 21.78 14.69 -1.28
N LYS A 103 21.35 14.30 -2.50
CA LYS A 103 19.94 13.99 -2.78
C LYS A 103 19.52 12.67 -2.13
N CYS A 104 20.39 11.66 -2.14
CA CYS A 104 20.14 10.42 -1.42
C CYS A 104 20.00 10.69 0.08
N GLN A 105 20.91 11.45 0.69
CA GLN A 105 20.83 11.77 2.12
C GLN A 105 19.54 12.50 2.50
N PHE A 106 19.11 13.47 1.71
CA PHE A 106 17.86 14.20 1.96
C PHE A 106 16.65 13.26 1.96
N TRP A 107 16.49 12.46 0.91
CA TRP A 107 15.33 11.56 0.78
C TRP A 107 15.36 10.42 1.79
N LEU A 108 16.56 9.93 2.12
CA LEU A 108 16.75 8.91 3.16
C LEU A 108 16.35 9.46 4.53
N GLN A 109 16.77 10.68 4.88
CA GLN A 109 16.36 11.33 6.12
C GLN A 109 14.86 11.61 6.17
N GLN A 110 14.28 12.04 5.05
CA GLN A 110 12.84 12.28 4.96
C GLN A 110 12.04 10.98 5.11
N ASN A 111 12.49 9.89 4.49
CA ASN A 111 11.83 8.59 4.61
C ASN A 111 11.87 8.04 6.05
N ARG A 112 12.96 8.28 6.79
CA ARG A 112 13.08 7.88 8.21
C ARG A 112 12.13 8.66 9.11
N ASN A 113 12.00 9.96 8.89
CA ASN A 113 11.13 10.80 9.72
C ASN A 113 9.65 10.69 9.33
N LEU A 114 9.35 10.40 8.06
CA LEU A 114 7.99 10.23 7.56
C LEU A 114 7.95 9.25 6.36
N PRO A 115 7.72 7.95 6.62
CA PRO A 115 7.70 6.94 5.57
C PRO A 115 6.48 7.13 4.65
N THR A 116 6.69 7.77 3.50
CA THR A 116 5.66 7.96 2.46
C THR A 116 6.04 7.22 1.19
N GLU A 117 5.06 6.85 0.36
CA GLU A 117 5.35 6.22 -0.94
C GLU A 117 6.27 7.11 -1.81
N LYS A 118 6.01 8.44 -1.82
CA LYS A 118 6.82 9.40 -2.56
C LYS A 118 8.26 9.46 -2.06
N SER A 119 8.48 9.49 -0.74
CA SER A 119 9.85 9.49 -0.20
C SER A 119 10.57 8.19 -0.51
N ARG A 120 9.87 7.05 -0.45
CA ARG A 120 10.44 5.74 -0.81
C ARG A 120 10.85 5.66 -2.28
N ALA A 121 10.01 6.16 -3.18
CA ALA A 121 10.31 6.19 -4.61
C ALA A 121 11.58 7.00 -4.90
N HIS A 122 11.74 8.17 -4.26
CA HIS A 122 12.94 8.98 -4.43
C HIS A 122 14.18 8.41 -3.74
N VAL A 123 14.05 7.68 -2.62
CA VAL A 123 15.17 6.92 -2.06
C VAL A 123 15.65 5.87 -3.07
N LEU A 124 14.75 5.11 -3.67
CA LEU A 124 15.11 4.11 -4.69
C LEU A 124 15.72 4.74 -5.95
N GLU A 125 15.26 5.92 -6.35
CA GLU A 125 15.78 6.66 -7.50
C GLU A 125 17.19 7.23 -7.24
N PHE A 126 17.44 7.76 -6.04
CA PHE A 126 18.66 8.51 -5.75
C PHE A 126 19.72 7.74 -4.94
N CYS A 127 19.37 6.62 -4.29
CA CYS A 127 20.26 5.81 -3.45
C CYS A 127 20.55 4.42 -4.06
N ASN A 128 21.15 4.37 -5.25
CA ASN A 128 21.58 3.13 -5.93
C ASN A 128 23.05 3.19 -6.38
#